data_AF-A0A4Z0EI85-F1
#
_entry.id   AF-A0A4Z0EI85-F1
#
_cell.length_a   1.000
_cell.length_b   1.000
_cell.length_c   1.000
_cell.angle_alpha   90.00
_cell.angle_beta   90.00
_cell.angle_gamma   90.00
#
_symmetry.space_group_name_H-M   'P 1'
#
loop_
_entity.id
_entity.type
_entity.pdbx_description
1 polymer ?
#
loop_
_entity_poly.entity_id
_entity_poly.type
_entity_poly.pdbx_seq_one_letter_code
_entity_poly.pdbx_strand_id
1 'polypeptide(L)'
;MHTLTTLSQTLAWLKKEGYTEDFNLNGAYLAGQRSAIQLAPEEFVVDQHFRFEGPTDPADKAVLYAISSARFNLKGTLVNGYGTSSDETADQILRAIREQTT
;
A
#
# COMPACT_ATOMS: atom_id res chain seq x y z
N MET A 1 -1.21 -9.40 22.74
CA MET A 1 -0.05 -9.29 21.83
C MET A 1 -0.51 -9.80 20.47
N HIS A 2 -0.81 -8.90 19.51
CA HIS A 2 -1.19 -9.34 18.16
C HIS A 2 0.10 -9.53 17.34
N THR A 3 0.56 -10.77 17.25
CA THR A 3 1.61 -11.15 16.31
C THR A 3 0.97 -11.21 14.92
N LEU A 4 0.94 -10.09 14.20
CA LEU A 4 0.53 -10.06 12.80
C LEU A 4 1.56 -10.83 11.97
N THR A 5 1.41 -12.15 11.92
CA THR A 5 2.38 -13.06 11.28
C THR A 5 2.22 -13.15 9.78
N THR A 6 1.06 -12.79 9.23
CA THR A 6 0.76 -12.97 7.80
C THR A 6 0.12 -11.73 7.18
N LEU A 7 0.30 -11.59 5.88
CA LEU A 7 -0.29 -10.54 5.06
C LEU A 7 -1.81 -10.46 5.25
N SER A 8 -2.49 -11.61 5.23
CA SER A 8 -3.94 -11.69 5.43
C SER A 8 -4.39 -11.19 6.80
N GLN A 9 -3.62 -11.46 7.86
CA GLN A 9 -3.94 -10.93 9.20
C GLN A 9 -3.77 -9.41 9.27
N THR A 10 -2.71 -8.89 8.68
CA THR A 10 -2.44 -7.44 8.65
C THR A 10 -3.50 -6.70 7.85
N LEU A 11 -3.89 -7.23 6.69
CA LEU A 11 -5.02 -6.71 5.91
C LEU A 11 -6.31 -6.71 6.72
N ALA A 12 -6.61 -7.81 7.42
CA ALA A 12 -7.81 -7.89 8.25
C ALA A 12 -7.78 -6.88 9.42
N TRP A 13 -6.60 -6.61 9.99
CA TRP A 13 -6.43 -5.60 11.02
C TRP A 13 -6.61 -4.18 10.46
N LEU A 14 -5.91 -3.83 9.38
CA LEU A 14 -6.06 -2.54 8.70
C LEU A 14 -7.50 -2.27 8.28
N LYS A 15 -8.21 -3.29 7.80
CA LYS A 15 -9.63 -3.19 7.47
C LYS A 15 -10.51 -2.83 8.68
N LYS A 16 -10.15 -3.30 9.88
CA LYS A 16 -10.82 -2.89 11.14
C LYS A 16 -10.48 -1.46 11.55
N GLU A 17 -9.27 -1.00 11.25
CA GLU A 17 -8.83 0.38 11.46
C GLU A 17 -9.46 1.39 10.47
N GLY A 18 -10.21 0.89 9.47
CA GLY A 18 -10.93 1.70 8.48
C GLY A 18 -10.25 1.77 7.10
N TYR A 19 -9.16 1.02 6.88
CA TYR A 19 -8.56 0.86 5.55
C TYR A 19 -9.36 -0.17 4.75
N THR A 20 -10.48 0.26 4.17
CA THR A 20 -11.43 -0.61 3.46
C THR A 20 -11.28 -0.57 1.94
N GLU A 21 -10.58 0.45 1.44
CA GLU A 21 -10.27 0.62 0.03
C GLU A 21 -9.06 -0.24 -0.37
N ASP A 22 -9.09 -0.77 -1.58
CA ASP A 22 -7.95 -1.47 -2.17
C ASP A 22 -7.37 -0.58 -3.26
N PHE A 23 -6.13 -0.15 -3.08
CA PHE A 23 -5.42 0.63 -4.07
C PHE A 23 -4.56 -0.28 -4.92
N ASN A 24 -4.57 0.00 -6.20
CA ASN A 24 -3.63 -0.60 -7.13
C ASN A 24 -2.83 0.49 -7.82
N LEU A 25 -1.54 0.26 -8.04
CA LEU A 25 -0.72 1.19 -8.79
C LEU A 25 -1.06 1.05 -10.28
N ASN A 26 -1.40 2.16 -10.92
CA ASN A 26 -1.72 2.21 -12.34
C ASN A 26 -0.82 3.24 -13.03
N GLY A 27 0.42 2.84 -13.31
CA GLY A 27 1.46 3.74 -13.84
C GLY A 27 1.87 4.77 -12.79
N ALA A 28 1.41 6.01 -12.94
CA ALA A 28 1.84 7.15 -12.12
C ALA A 28 0.89 7.52 -10.96
N TYR A 29 -0.24 6.82 -10.80
CA TYR A 29 -1.23 7.12 -9.76
C TYR A 29 -1.78 5.84 -9.13
N LEU A 30 -2.31 5.96 -7.91
CA LEU A 30 -3.05 4.89 -7.26
C LEU A 30 -4.51 4.94 -7.68
N ALA A 31 -5.01 3.85 -8.24
CA ALA A 31 -6.41 3.67 -8.56
C ALA A 31 -7.09 2.86 -7.46
N GLY A 32 -8.10 3.43 -6.82
CA GLY A 32 -8.98 2.74 -5.89
C GLY A 32 -9.89 1.78 -6.66
N GLN A 33 -9.78 0.49 -6.36
CA GLN A 33 -10.49 -0.56 -7.07
C GLN A 33 -12.02 -0.50 -6.84
N ARG A 34 -12.46 -0.08 -5.64
CA ARG A 34 -13.90 0.00 -5.34
C ARG A 34 -14.47 1.38 -5.59
N SER A 35 -13.75 2.43 -5.21
CA SER A 35 -14.28 3.80 -5.31
C SER A 35 -14.04 4.46 -6.68
N ALA A 36 -13.29 3.84 -7.60
CA ALA A 36 -12.89 4.43 -8.89
C ALA A 36 -12.20 5.80 -8.75
N ILE A 37 -11.56 6.04 -7.60
CA ILE A 37 -10.82 7.27 -7.31
C ILE A 37 -9.38 7.08 -7.76
N GLN A 38 -8.77 8.14 -8.29
CA GLN A 38 -7.36 8.17 -8.61
C GLN A 38 -6.66 9.13 -7.64
N LEU A 39 -5.58 8.67 -7.03
CA LEU A 39 -4.74 9.45 -6.14
C LEU A 39 -3.36 9.61 -6.78
N ALA A 40 -2.97 10.84 -7.08
CA ALA A 40 -1.59 11.15 -7.43
C ALA A 40 -0.66 10.91 -6.22
N PRO A 41 0.65 10.70 -6.43
CA PRO A 41 1.67 10.57 -5.36
C PRO A 41 1.62 11.68 -4.31
N GLU A 42 1.19 12.87 -4.70
CA GLU A 42 1.06 14.04 -3.82
C GLU A 42 -0.27 14.06 -3.02
N GLU A 43 -1.25 13.24 -3.41
CA GLU A 43 -2.61 13.23 -2.84
C GLU A 43 -2.83 12.12 -1.81
N PHE A 44 -1.83 11.28 -1.59
CA PHE A 44 -1.87 10.19 -0.63
C PHE A 44 -0.64 10.17 0.26
N VAL A 45 -0.81 9.60 1.45
CA VAL A 45 0.22 9.46 2.47
C VAL A 45 0.34 7.99 2.82
N VAL A 46 1.57 7.48 2.82
CA VAL A 46 1.87 6.15 3.35
C VAL A 46 1.98 6.28 4.87
N ASP A 47 0.93 5.86 5.57
CA ASP A 47 0.87 5.89 7.04
C ASP A 47 1.81 4.82 7.62
N GLN A 48 1.74 3.59 7.07
CA GLN A 48 2.52 2.45 7.52
C GLN A 48 2.89 1.53 6.36
N HIS A 49 3.97 0.77 6.50
CA HIS A 49 4.36 -0.28 5.56
C HIS A 49 4.80 -1.55 6.29
N PHE A 50 4.43 -2.71 5.75
CA PHE A 50 4.69 -4.01 6.32
C PHE A 50 5.30 -4.90 5.24
N ARG A 51 6.51 -5.39 5.48
CA ARG A 51 7.18 -6.33 4.60
C ARG A 51 6.87 -7.75 5.05
N PHE A 52 6.42 -8.57 4.12
CA PHE A 52 6.18 -9.99 4.30
C PHE A 52 7.13 -10.77 3.39
N GLU A 53 7.69 -11.84 3.94
CA GLU A 53 8.33 -12.89 3.15
C GLU A 53 7.31 -14.01 2.95
N GLY A 54 7.11 -14.38 1.69
CA GLY A 54 6.17 -15.40 1.29
C GLY A 54 6.53 -16.74 1.93
N PRO A 55 5.54 -17.51 2.40
CA PRO A 55 5.79 -18.79 3.05
C PRO A 55 6.36 -19.85 2.09
N THR A 56 6.22 -19.62 0.79
CA THR A 56 6.51 -20.61 -0.26
C THR A 56 7.88 -20.39 -0.92
N ASP A 57 8.31 -19.13 -1.05
CA ASP A 57 9.58 -18.81 -1.70
C ASP A 57 10.22 -17.58 -1.05
N PRO A 58 11.50 -17.63 -0.64
CA PRO A 58 12.20 -16.46 -0.11
C PRO A 58 12.35 -15.32 -1.14
N ALA A 59 12.07 -15.57 -2.42
CA ALA A 59 11.95 -14.55 -3.46
C ALA A 59 10.55 -13.91 -3.53
N ASP A 60 9.50 -14.57 -3.02
CA ASP A 60 8.12 -14.06 -2.98
C ASP A 60 7.97 -13.05 -1.84
N LYS A 61 8.57 -11.86 -2.02
CA LYS A 61 8.50 -10.79 -1.02
C LYS A 61 7.30 -9.92 -1.34
N ALA A 62 6.44 -9.64 -0.38
CA ALA A 62 5.35 -8.69 -0.54
C ALA A 62 5.54 -7.52 0.43
N VAL A 63 5.14 -6.33 0.02
CA VAL A 63 5.07 -5.16 0.89
C VAL A 63 3.65 -4.64 0.86
N LEU A 64 3.03 -4.57 2.03
CA LEU A 64 1.73 -3.96 2.23
C LEU A 64 1.94 -2.52 2.69
N TYR A 65 1.34 -1.57 2.00
CA TYR A 65 1.34 -0.16 2.38
C TYR A 65 -0.07 0.21 2.85
N ALA A 66 -0.17 0.79 4.04
CA ALA A 66 -1.38 1.42 4.54
C ALA A 66 -1.34 2.88 4.09
N ILE A 67 -2.31 3.27 3.27
CA ILE A 67 -2.34 4.56 2.58
C ILE A 67 -3.59 5.31 3.02
N SER A 68 -3.42 6.59 3.33
CA SER A 68 -4.50 7.50 3.65
C SER A 68 -4.46 8.72 2.74
N SER A 69 -5.63 9.20 2.31
CA SER A 69 -5.74 10.44 1.55
C SER A 69 -6.50 11.45 2.40
N ALA A 70 -5.82 12.53 2.79
CA ALA A 70 -6.45 13.65 3.47
C ALA A 70 -7.44 14.39 2.55
N ARG A 71 -7.13 14.44 1.25
CA ARG A 71 -7.95 15.14 0.25
C ARG A 71 -9.33 14.49 0.06
N PHE A 72 -9.38 13.16 0.03
CA PHE A 72 -10.64 12.42 -0.15
C PHE A 72 -11.15 11.80 1.16
N ASN A 73 -10.49 12.08 2.29
CA ASN A 73 -10.78 11.54 3.62
C ASN A 73 -11.04 10.02 3.61
N LEU A 74 -10.16 9.28 2.95
CA LEU A 74 -10.31 7.83 2.75
C LEU A 74 -9.01 7.10 3.01
N LYS A 75 -9.15 5.81 3.31
CA LYS A 75 -8.05 4.94 3.73
C LYS A 75 -8.13 3.63 2.98
N GLY A 76 -6.98 3.16 2.50
CA GLY A 76 -6.89 1.91 1.78
C GLY A 76 -5.53 1.27 1.86
N THR A 77 -5.43 0.07 1.33
CA THR A 77 -4.21 -0.72 1.34
C THR A 77 -3.70 -0.94 -0.07
N LEU A 78 -2.38 -0.89 -0.24
CA LEU A 78 -1.70 -1.27 -1.48
C LEU A 78 -0.81 -2.47 -1.18
N VAL A 79 -1.01 -3.56 -1.92
CA VAL A 79 -0.13 -4.73 -1.86
C VAL A 79 0.81 -4.70 -3.06
N ASN A 80 2.12 -4.63 -2.82
CA ASN A 80 3.15 -4.73 -3.84
C ASN A 80 3.94 -6.04 -3.66
N GLY A 81 3.72 -7.04 -4.51
CA GLY A 81 4.62 -8.19 -4.60
C GLY A 81 5.92 -7.78 -5.31
N TYR A 82 7.08 -8.32 -4.93
CA TYR A 82 8.36 -8.17 -5.64
C TYR A 82 8.38 -9.12 -6.85
N GLY A 83 8.43 -8.55 -8.05
CA GLY A 83 8.56 -9.19 -9.35
C GLY A 83 9.04 -8.15 -10.37
N THR A 84 9.15 -8.53 -11.65
CA THR A 84 9.71 -7.65 -12.71
C THR A 84 8.98 -6.32 -12.89
N SER A 85 7.75 -6.19 -12.37
CA SER A 85 6.93 -4.97 -12.45
C SER A 85 6.93 -4.11 -11.19
N SER A 86 7.73 -4.48 -10.17
CA SER A 86 7.63 -3.92 -8.81
C SER A 86 8.57 -2.77 -8.54
N ASP A 87 9.58 -2.59 -9.37
CA ASP A 87 10.54 -1.48 -9.31
C ASP A 87 9.83 -0.13 -9.52
N GLU A 88 8.92 -0.06 -10.49
CA GLU A 88 8.15 1.16 -10.77
C GLU A 88 7.22 1.52 -9.61
N THR A 89 6.52 0.53 -9.04
CA THR A 89 5.66 0.72 -7.86
C THR A 89 6.45 1.22 -6.66
N ALA A 90 7.64 0.64 -6.42
CA ALA A 90 8.48 1.02 -5.31
C ALA A 90 9.03 2.45 -5.46
N ASP A 91 9.46 2.84 -6.67
CA ASP A 91 9.95 4.20 -6.95
C ASP A 91 8.86 5.25 -6.71
N GLN A 92 7.62 5.00 -7.17
CA GLN A 92 6.50 5.92 -6.95
C GLN A 92 6.14 6.07 -5.47
N ILE A 93 6.08 4.96 -4.73
CA ILE A 93 5.86 4.99 -3.28
C ILE A 93 6.99 5.75 -2.57
N LEU A 94 8.25 5.53 -2.97
CA LEU A 94 9.39 6.26 -2.43
C LEU A 94 9.31 7.75 -2.69
N ARG A 95 8.86 8.17 -3.89
CA ARG A 95 8.64 9.58 -4.21
C ARG A 95 7.59 10.21 -3.31
N ALA A 96 6.44 9.56 -3.16
CA ALA A 96 5.37 10.02 -2.28
C ALA A 96 5.86 10.21 -0.82
N ILE A 97 6.71 9.31 -0.33
CA ILE A 97 7.30 9.44 1.03
C ILE A 97 8.29 10.62 1.08
N ARG A 98 9.13 10.80 0.06
CA ARG A 98 10.18 11.81 0.03
C ARG A 98 9.64 13.25 -0.10
N GLU A 99 8.51 13.43 -0.77
CA GLU A 99 7.90 14.74 -1.01
C GLU A 99 7.16 15.30 0.21
N GLN A 100 6.87 14.48 1.22
CA GLN A 100 6.18 14.92 2.45
C GLN A 100 7.14 15.43 3.54
N THR A 101 8.45 15.41 3.29
CA THR A 101 9.47 15.83 4.28
C THR A 101 10.09 17.21 3.99
N THR A 102 9.50 18.03 3.11
CA THR A 102 9.99 19.39 2.79
C THR A 102 9.09 20.48 3.34
#